data_AF-M3ASV9-F1
#
_entry.id   AF-M3ASV9-F1
#
_cell.length_a   1.000
_cell.length_b   1.000
_cell.length_c   1.000
_cell.angle_alpha   90.00
_cell.angle_beta   90.00
_cell.angle_gamma   90.00
#
_symmetry.space_group_name_H-M   'P 1'
#
loop_
_entity.id
_entity.type
_entity.pdbx_description
1 polymer ?
#
loop_
_entity_poly.entity_id
_entity_poly.type
_entity_poly.pdbx_seq_one_letter_code
_entity_poly.pdbx_strand_id
1 'polypeptide(L)'
;MTTSIEKKLSLARAGLIPINISLYLGNHIANSHNILKLALTGAWAASLNLSRKGDATKLETLGTRIFGEAEFETAINEALKLGAKGHKLEIVKAGFARIEIEAFMGDQTDVEGDREVLEKMLVGVWGALVHCRKMGEAQEVEEMGVWIFGEEGWKKGVRGMLEEFV
;
A
#
# COMPACT_ATOMS: atom_id res chain seq x y z
N MET A 1 -3.18 -3.50 30.40
CA MET A 1 -3.17 -2.13 29.83
C MET A 1 -3.21 -2.16 28.30
N THR A 2 -4.24 -2.78 27.71
CA THR A 2 -4.44 -2.93 26.25
C THR A 2 -5.44 -1.92 25.68
N THR A 3 -6.11 -1.13 26.54
CA THR A 3 -7.24 -0.24 26.20
C THR A 3 -6.88 1.00 25.37
N SER A 4 -5.59 1.32 25.18
CA SER A 4 -5.17 2.50 24.39
C SER A 4 -5.11 2.21 22.88
N ILE A 5 -4.54 1.07 22.48
CA ILE A 5 -4.28 0.76 21.07
C ILE A 5 -5.55 0.34 20.34
N GLU A 6 -6.34 -0.56 20.92
CA GLU A 6 -7.61 -0.99 20.31
C GLU A 6 -8.58 0.18 20.12
N LYS A 7 -8.57 1.12 21.08
CA LYS A 7 -9.31 2.37 20.97
C LYS A 7 -8.80 3.24 19.82
N LYS A 8 -7.47 3.42 19.68
CA LYS A 8 -6.88 4.16 18.54
C LYS A 8 -7.21 3.50 17.20
N LEU A 9 -7.10 2.18 17.10
CA LEU A 9 -7.47 1.43 15.89
C LEU A 9 -8.94 1.62 15.54
N SER A 10 -9.84 1.53 16.53
CA SER A 10 -11.26 1.78 16.34
C SER A 10 -11.54 3.22 15.88
N LEU A 11 -10.89 4.21 16.49
CA LEU A 11 -11.02 5.61 16.09
C LEU A 11 -10.45 5.88 14.69
N ALA A 12 -9.36 5.23 14.31
CA ALA A 12 -8.80 5.31 12.96
C ALA A 12 -9.78 4.71 11.95
N ARG A 13 -10.30 3.51 12.21
CA ARG A 13 -11.38 2.91 11.40
C ARG A 13 -12.64 3.78 11.34
N ALA A 14 -12.89 4.64 12.32
CA ALA A 14 -13.99 5.59 12.28
C ALA A 14 -13.64 6.90 11.55
N GLY A 15 -12.40 7.07 11.06
CA GLY A 15 -11.90 8.32 10.47
C GLY A 15 -11.80 9.48 11.47
N LEU A 16 -11.72 9.18 12.77
CA LEU A 16 -11.81 10.17 13.86
C LEU A 16 -10.46 10.64 14.39
N ILE A 17 -9.36 9.97 14.02
CA ILE A 17 -8.00 10.41 14.36
C ILE A 17 -7.17 10.63 13.10
N PRO A 18 -6.27 11.62 13.11
CA PRO A 18 -5.37 11.86 12.00
C PRO A 18 -4.40 10.69 11.82
N ILE A 19 -4.18 10.27 10.57
CA ILE A 19 -3.17 9.29 10.17
C ILE A 19 -2.08 10.03 9.41
N ASN A 20 -0.84 9.94 9.87
CA ASN A 20 0.31 10.55 9.19
C ASN A 20 0.98 9.55 8.25
N ILE A 21 0.34 9.37 7.09
CA ILE A 21 0.79 8.37 6.10
C ILE A 21 2.15 8.77 5.50
N SER A 22 2.46 10.07 5.42
CA SER A 22 3.72 10.59 4.88
C SER A 22 4.94 10.25 5.73
N LEU A 23 4.78 10.20 7.07
CA LEU A 23 5.86 9.70 7.94
C LEU A 23 6.03 8.20 7.73
N TYR A 24 4.93 7.46 7.79
CA TYR A 24 4.94 6.00 7.69
C TYR A 24 5.51 5.46 6.38
N LEU A 25 5.11 6.03 5.25
CA LEU A 25 5.57 5.58 3.94
C LEU A 25 6.83 6.30 3.45
N GLY A 26 7.34 7.28 4.20
CA GLY A 26 8.45 8.10 3.77
C GLY A 26 8.09 9.16 2.71
N ASN A 27 9.05 10.06 2.48
CA ASN A 27 9.04 11.20 1.55
C ASN A 27 7.97 12.29 1.82
N HIS A 28 8.43 13.38 2.44
CA HIS A 28 7.61 14.41 3.11
C HIS A 28 6.95 15.47 2.20
N ILE A 29 6.72 15.19 0.91
CA ILE A 29 6.33 16.24 -0.07
C ILE A 29 4.98 15.95 -0.76
N ALA A 30 4.35 14.79 -0.53
CA ALA A 30 3.13 14.39 -1.25
C ALA A 30 1.85 14.60 -0.42
N ASN A 31 0.78 15.07 -1.09
CA ASN A 31 -0.57 15.05 -0.50
C ASN A 31 -1.11 13.61 -0.40
N SER A 32 -2.16 13.40 0.40
CA SER A 32 -2.73 12.07 0.69
C SER A 32 -3.16 11.30 -0.58
N HIS A 33 -3.49 12.00 -1.66
CA HIS A 33 -3.90 11.40 -2.94
C HIS A 33 -2.70 10.81 -3.71
N ASN A 34 -1.58 11.53 -3.76
CA ASN A 34 -0.33 11.04 -4.34
C ASN A 34 0.23 9.86 -3.53
N ILE A 35 0.11 9.93 -2.20
CA ILE A 35 0.52 8.86 -1.30
C ILE A 35 -0.33 7.61 -1.52
N LEU A 36 -1.66 7.76 -1.65
CA LEU A 36 -2.54 6.64 -1.96
C LEU A 36 -2.12 5.96 -3.28
N LYS A 37 -1.85 6.74 -4.33
CA LYS A 37 -1.43 6.22 -5.63
C LYS A 37 -0.10 5.48 -5.54
N LEU A 38 0.89 6.05 -4.84
CA LEU A 38 2.19 5.42 -4.61
C LEU A 38 2.04 4.10 -3.85
N ALA A 39 1.34 4.11 -2.72
CA ALA A 39 1.12 2.93 -1.88
C ALA A 39 0.38 1.83 -2.65
N LEU A 40 -0.64 2.19 -3.44
CA LEU A 40 -1.44 1.23 -4.18
C LEU A 40 -0.63 0.59 -5.32
N THR A 41 0.19 1.39 -6.01
CA THR A 41 1.11 0.90 -7.03
C THR A 41 2.22 0.02 -6.42
N GLY A 42 2.74 0.39 -5.25
CA GLY A 42 3.72 -0.41 -4.50
C GLY A 42 3.15 -1.75 -4.03
N ALA A 43 1.93 -1.76 -3.48
CA ALA A 43 1.24 -2.98 -3.06
C ALA A 43 0.95 -3.90 -4.26
N TRP A 44 0.57 -3.32 -5.40
CA TRP A 44 0.38 -4.06 -6.65
C TRP A 44 1.69 -4.73 -7.10
N ALA A 45 2.80 -3.98 -7.14
CA ALA A 45 4.09 -4.49 -7.56
C ALA A 45 4.64 -5.57 -6.60
N ALA A 46 4.53 -5.35 -5.29
CA ALA A 46 4.95 -6.32 -4.28
C ALA A 46 4.11 -7.61 -4.36
N SER A 47 2.81 -7.49 -4.65
CA SER A 47 1.95 -8.65 -4.91
C SER A 47 2.41 -9.44 -6.13
N LEU A 48 2.85 -8.77 -7.21
CA LEU A 48 3.42 -9.45 -8.38
C LEU A 48 4.76 -10.13 -8.05
N ASN A 49 5.67 -9.48 -7.33
CA ASN A 49 6.94 -10.07 -6.89
C ASN A 49 6.73 -11.33 -6.05
N LEU A 50 5.68 -11.36 -5.23
CA LEU A 50 5.29 -12.51 -4.41
C LEU A 50 4.47 -13.55 -5.18
N SER A 51 4.35 -13.43 -6.50
CA SER A 51 3.54 -14.30 -7.37
C SER A 51 2.04 -14.36 -7.01
N ARG A 52 1.52 -13.32 -6.35
CA ARG A 52 0.11 -13.19 -5.93
C ARG A 52 -0.72 -12.42 -6.96
N LYS A 53 -0.78 -12.95 -8.18
CA LYS A 53 -1.44 -12.27 -9.33
C LYS A 53 -2.89 -11.87 -9.07
N GLY A 54 -3.65 -12.71 -8.37
CA GLY A 54 -5.05 -12.40 -8.04
C GLY A 54 -5.20 -11.18 -7.12
N ASP A 55 -4.27 -10.98 -6.19
CA ASP A 55 -4.28 -9.81 -5.30
C ASP A 55 -3.81 -8.55 -6.05
N ALA A 56 -2.81 -8.69 -6.92
CA ALA A 56 -2.41 -7.63 -7.83
C ALA A 56 -3.58 -7.16 -8.71
N THR A 57 -4.36 -8.08 -9.31
CA THR A 57 -5.55 -7.71 -10.11
C THR A 57 -6.62 -7.00 -9.29
N LYS A 58 -6.85 -7.40 -8.03
CA LYS A 58 -7.79 -6.71 -7.13
C LYS A 58 -7.32 -5.28 -6.84
N LEU A 59 -6.03 -5.10 -6.58
CA LEU A 59 -5.43 -3.78 -6.38
C LEU A 59 -5.53 -2.93 -7.66
N GLU A 60 -5.26 -3.50 -8.84
CA GLU A 60 -5.43 -2.81 -10.12
C GLU A 60 -6.88 -2.35 -10.35
N THR A 61 -7.84 -3.21 -10.02
CA THR A 61 -9.27 -2.87 -10.07
C THR A 61 -9.63 -1.74 -9.09
N LEU A 62 -9.11 -1.81 -7.86
CA LEU A 62 -9.33 -0.78 -6.84
C LEU A 62 -8.73 0.57 -7.26
N GLY A 63 -7.49 0.58 -7.77
CA GLY A 63 -6.82 1.77 -8.27
C GLY A 63 -7.58 2.41 -9.42
N THR A 64 -8.01 1.60 -10.40
CA THR A 64 -8.84 2.06 -11.52
C THR A 64 -10.17 2.66 -11.05
N ARG A 65 -10.82 2.08 -10.03
CA ARG A 65 -12.06 2.64 -9.48
C ARG A 65 -11.84 3.98 -8.75
N ILE A 66 -10.70 4.17 -8.10
CA ILE A 66 -10.38 5.37 -7.31
C ILE A 66 -9.92 6.54 -8.19
N PHE A 67 -9.03 6.27 -9.15
CA PHE A 67 -8.32 7.28 -9.95
C PHE A 67 -8.80 7.34 -11.40
N GLY A 68 -9.50 6.31 -11.87
CA GLY A 68 -9.77 6.09 -13.29
C GLY A 68 -8.68 5.23 -13.96
N GLU A 69 -9.08 4.51 -15.01
CA GLU A 69 -8.23 3.55 -15.73
C GLU A 69 -6.96 4.20 -16.26
N ALA A 70 -7.08 5.31 -16.99
CA ALA A 70 -5.96 6.00 -17.61
C ALA A 70 -4.91 6.49 -16.59
N GLU A 71 -5.37 7.03 -15.44
CA GLU A 71 -4.44 7.53 -14.43
C GLU A 71 -3.72 6.38 -13.72
N PHE A 72 -4.44 5.32 -13.36
CA PHE A 72 -3.83 4.21 -12.64
C PHE A 72 -2.93 3.35 -13.54
N GLU A 73 -3.31 3.15 -14.80
CA GLU A 73 -2.45 2.51 -15.80
C GLU A 73 -1.14 3.28 -16.01
N THR A 74 -1.21 4.62 -16.00
CA THR A 74 -0.01 5.47 -16.08
C THR A 74 0.93 5.20 -14.89
N ALA A 75 0.40 5.14 -13.67
CA ALA A 75 1.19 4.85 -12.47
C ALA A 75 1.85 3.45 -12.52
N ILE A 76 1.10 2.43 -12.97
CA ILE A 76 1.65 1.08 -13.19
C ILE A 76 2.78 1.12 -14.23
N ASN A 77 2.57 1.80 -15.35
CA ASN A 77 3.56 1.88 -16.41
C ASN A 77 4.83 2.62 -15.99
N GLU A 78 4.70 3.65 -15.17
CA GLU A 78 5.84 4.35 -14.55
C GLU A 78 6.62 3.42 -13.61
N ALA A 79 5.92 2.71 -12.71
CA ALA A 79 6.54 1.74 -11.81
C ALA A 79 7.25 0.62 -12.58
N LEU A 80 6.64 0.10 -13.65
CA LEU A 80 7.26 -0.90 -14.51
C LEU A 80 8.49 -0.35 -15.24
N LYS A 81 8.43 0.87 -15.79
CA LYS A 81 9.58 1.49 -16.48
C LYS A 81 10.77 1.68 -15.55
N LEU A 82 10.54 2.11 -14.32
CA LEU A 82 11.58 2.32 -13.32
C LEU A 82 12.10 1.00 -12.74
N GLY A 83 11.20 0.05 -12.50
CA GLY A 83 11.50 -1.22 -11.84
C GLY A 83 11.94 -2.36 -12.76
N ALA A 84 11.87 -2.22 -14.10
CA ALA A 84 12.10 -3.33 -15.02
C ALA A 84 13.58 -3.73 -15.22
N LYS A 85 14.57 -2.94 -14.79
CA LYS A 85 16.02 -3.23 -14.90
C LYS A 85 16.47 -3.86 -16.25
N GLY A 86 15.91 -3.39 -17.37
CA GLY A 86 16.26 -3.87 -18.72
C GLY A 86 15.42 -5.05 -19.24
N HIS A 87 14.47 -5.55 -18.45
CA HIS A 87 13.44 -6.48 -18.94
C HIS A 87 12.36 -5.75 -19.73
N LYS A 88 11.67 -6.47 -20.61
CA LYS A 88 10.51 -5.93 -21.32
C LYS A 88 9.32 -5.79 -20.35
N LEU A 89 8.55 -4.70 -20.48
CA LEU A 89 7.47 -4.36 -19.55
C LEU A 89 6.41 -5.46 -19.48
N GLU A 90 6.10 -6.12 -20.59
CA GLU A 90 5.14 -7.21 -20.66
C GLU A 90 5.58 -8.45 -19.87
N ILE A 91 6.89 -8.72 -19.80
CA ILE A 91 7.46 -9.83 -19.02
C ILE A 91 7.29 -9.54 -17.52
N VAL A 92 7.58 -8.30 -17.13
CA VAL A 92 7.48 -7.84 -15.74
C VAL A 92 6.01 -7.78 -15.29
N LYS A 93 5.11 -7.22 -16.10
CA LYS A 93 3.67 -7.17 -15.82
C LYS A 93 3.05 -8.56 -15.71
N ALA A 94 3.54 -9.53 -16.48
CA ALA A 94 3.14 -10.93 -16.37
C ALA A 94 3.73 -11.64 -15.12
N GLY A 95 4.56 -10.97 -14.32
CA GLY A 95 5.18 -11.51 -13.11
C GLY A 95 6.29 -12.52 -13.41
N PHE A 96 6.87 -12.51 -14.61
CA PHE A 96 8.00 -13.38 -14.97
C PHE A 96 9.36 -12.76 -14.62
N ALA A 97 9.38 -11.47 -14.28
CA ALA A 97 10.54 -10.77 -13.76
C ALA A 97 10.14 -9.94 -12.53
N ARG A 98 11.09 -9.75 -11.62
CA ARG A 98 10.93 -8.94 -10.41
C ARG A 98 10.82 -7.47 -10.78
N ILE A 99 9.93 -6.76 -10.11
CA ILE A 99 9.84 -5.29 -10.11
C ILE A 99 10.74 -4.77 -9.00
N GLU A 100 11.60 -3.81 -9.32
CA GLU A 100 12.52 -3.22 -8.36
C GLU A 100 11.88 -2.01 -7.72
N ILE A 101 11.01 -2.32 -6.76
CA ILE A 101 10.02 -1.41 -6.18
C ILE A 101 10.67 -0.19 -5.55
N GLU A 102 11.83 -0.36 -4.91
CA GLU A 102 12.63 0.71 -4.30
C GLU A 102 12.96 1.84 -5.29
N ALA A 103 13.19 1.51 -6.57
CA ALA A 103 13.53 2.50 -7.60
C ALA A 103 12.39 3.51 -7.87
N PHE A 104 11.15 3.13 -7.57
CA PHE A 104 9.97 3.99 -7.72
C PHE A 104 9.47 4.54 -6.37
N MET A 105 9.59 3.75 -5.30
CA MET A 105 9.04 4.10 -3.98
C MET A 105 9.91 5.06 -3.17
N GLY A 106 11.16 5.27 -3.58
CA GLY A 106 12.12 6.09 -2.84
C GLY A 106 12.68 5.39 -1.62
N ASP A 107 13.28 6.16 -0.71
CA ASP A 107 13.95 5.63 0.47
C ASP A 107 12.94 5.01 1.44
N GLN A 108 12.95 3.67 1.51
CA GLN A 108 12.23 2.87 2.49
C GLN A 108 13.27 2.30 3.46
N THR A 109 13.93 3.15 4.24
CA THR A 109 14.72 2.69 5.38
C THR A 109 13.86 1.74 6.20
N ASP A 110 14.38 0.54 6.47
CA ASP A 110 13.76 -0.52 7.30
C ASP A 110 12.76 -1.47 6.62
N VAL A 111 12.80 -1.63 5.28
CA VAL A 111 12.03 -2.69 4.60
C VAL A 111 12.98 -3.66 3.90
N GLU A 112 13.09 -4.91 4.39
CA GLU A 112 14.10 -5.87 3.94
C GLU A 112 13.55 -6.92 2.93
N GLY A 113 12.25 -6.93 2.64
CA GLY A 113 11.68 -7.88 1.67
C GLY A 113 10.30 -7.56 1.13
N ASP A 114 9.92 -8.20 0.01
CA ASP A 114 8.65 -7.91 -0.70
C ASP A 114 7.41 -8.12 0.16
N ARG A 115 7.46 -9.05 1.13
CA ARG A 115 6.35 -9.26 2.08
C ARG A 115 6.15 -8.05 2.99
N GLU A 116 7.24 -7.47 3.49
CA GLU A 116 7.21 -6.28 4.34
C GLU A 116 6.84 -5.03 3.51
N VAL A 117 7.33 -4.93 2.26
CA VAL A 117 6.87 -3.92 1.31
C VAL A 117 5.36 -4.05 1.13
N LEU A 118 4.85 -5.25 0.85
CA LEU A 118 3.42 -5.45 0.64
C LEU A 118 2.60 -5.07 1.89
N GLU A 119 3.07 -5.44 3.09
CA GLU A 119 2.41 -5.09 4.34
C GLU A 119 2.36 -3.57 4.52
N LYS A 120 3.53 -2.92 4.45
CA LYS A 120 3.67 -1.47 4.60
C LYS A 120 2.81 -0.72 3.59
N MET A 121 2.80 -1.17 2.34
CA MET A 121 2.01 -0.54 1.28
C MET A 121 0.51 -0.75 1.44
N LEU A 122 0.04 -1.95 1.81
CA LEU A 122 -1.38 -2.18 2.07
C LEU A 122 -1.89 -1.39 3.27
N VAL A 123 -1.09 -1.33 4.35
CA VAL A 123 -1.40 -0.48 5.52
C VAL A 123 -1.42 1.00 5.11
N GLY A 124 -0.49 1.43 4.26
CA GLY A 124 -0.45 2.76 3.69
C GLY A 124 -1.67 3.11 2.85
N VAL A 125 -2.11 2.21 1.98
CA VAL A 125 -3.35 2.33 1.19
C VAL A 125 -4.54 2.48 2.12
N TRP A 126 -4.68 1.59 3.11
CA TRP A 126 -5.74 1.65 4.09
C TRP A 126 -5.76 2.99 4.84
N GLY A 127 -4.60 3.42 5.35
CA GLY A 127 -4.45 4.68 6.07
C GLY A 127 -4.83 5.89 5.22
N ALA A 128 -4.43 5.89 3.94
CA ALA A 128 -4.80 6.93 2.99
C ALA A 128 -6.29 6.97 2.66
N LEU A 129 -6.93 5.81 2.52
CA LEU A 129 -8.38 5.71 2.29
C LEU A 129 -9.17 6.19 3.50
N VAL A 130 -8.76 5.79 4.71
CA VAL A 130 -9.34 6.28 5.97
C VAL A 130 -9.21 7.80 6.08
N HIS A 131 -8.02 8.33 5.80
CA HIS A 131 -7.78 9.78 5.81
C HIS A 131 -8.65 10.51 4.79
N CYS A 132 -8.89 9.91 3.63
CA CYS A 132 -9.80 10.42 2.60
C CYS A 132 -11.29 10.12 2.87
N ARG A 133 -11.63 9.51 4.01
CA ARG A 133 -12.99 9.07 4.39
C ARG A 133 -13.65 8.10 3.41
N LYS A 134 -12.85 7.32 2.67
CA LYS A 134 -13.29 6.27 1.74
C LYS A 134 -13.41 4.92 2.46
N MET A 135 -14.39 4.81 3.34
CA MET A 135 -14.46 3.70 4.30
C MET A 135 -14.78 2.34 3.67
N GLY A 136 -15.54 2.31 2.57
CA GLY A 136 -15.85 1.05 1.87
C GLY A 136 -14.58 0.43 1.28
N GLU A 137 -13.79 1.25 0.57
CA GLU A 137 -12.52 0.84 -0.01
C GLU A 137 -11.48 0.53 1.08
N ALA A 138 -11.47 1.28 2.18
CA ALA A 138 -10.60 0.98 3.32
C ALA A 138 -10.92 -0.42 3.89
N GLN A 139 -12.20 -0.77 4.04
CA GLN A 139 -12.58 -2.09 4.53
C GLN A 139 -12.14 -3.21 3.56
N GLU A 140 -12.30 -3.03 2.25
CA GLU A 140 -11.83 -4.01 1.25
C GLU A 140 -10.31 -4.27 1.37
N VAL A 141 -9.52 -3.21 1.59
CA VAL A 141 -8.07 -3.31 1.76
C VAL A 141 -7.71 -3.96 3.09
N GLU A 142 -8.45 -3.68 4.15
CA GLU A 142 -8.28 -4.33 5.45
C GLU A 142 -8.58 -5.84 5.38
N GLU A 143 -9.67 -6.24 4.72
CA GLU A 143 -9.99 -7.65 4.50
C GLU A 143 -8.88 -8.36 3.71
N MET A 144 -8.33 -7.72 2.68
CA MET A 144 -7.18 -8.23 1.94
C MET A 144 -5.94 -8.36 2.83
N GLY A 145 -5.62 -7.35 3.63
CA GLY A 145 -4.49 -7.36 4.56
C GLY A 145 -4.60 -8.48 5.60
N VAL A 146 -5.77 -8.64 6.22
CA VAL A 146 -6.06 -9.73 7.16
C VAL A 146 -5.93 -11.09 6.47
N TRP A 147 -6.40 -11.23 5.24
CA TRP A 147 -6.24 -12.47 4.47
C TRP A 147 -4.78 -12.84 4.21
N ILE A 148 -3.91 -11.86 3.92
CA ILE A 148 -2.51 -12.09 3.54
C ILE A 148 -1.59 -12.27 4.76
N PHE A 149 -1.82 -11.50 5.83
CA PHE A 149 -0.93 -11.41 6.99
C PHE A 149 -1.51 -12.02 8.27
N GLY A 150 -2.78 -12.41 8.26
CA GLY A 150 -3.52 -12.76 9.46
C GLY A 150 -3.94 -11.50 10.24
N GLU A 151 -4.91 -11.66 11.14
CA GLU A 151 -5.45 -10.56 11.92
C GLU A 151 -4.39 -9.90 12.81
N GLU A 152 -3.50 -10.69 13.42
CA GLU A 152 -2.41 -10.19 14.25
C GLU A 152 -1.37 -9.43 13.44
N GLY A 153 -0.97 -9.96 12.27
CA GLY A 153 -0.02 -9.30 11.37
C GLY A 153 -0.56 -7.96 10.89
N TRP A 154 -1.80 -7.93 10.40
CA TRP A 154 -2.45 -6.69 10.00
C TRP A 154 -2.52 -5.66 11.14
N LYS A 155 -2.98 -6.07 12.33
CA LYS A 155 -3.04 -5.17 13.50
C LYS A 155 -1.66 -4.66 13.90
N LYS A 156 -0.61 -5.45 13.74
CA LYS A 156 0.77 -5.02 14.00
C LYS A 156 1.20 -3.95 13.00
N GLY A 157 0.98 -4.15 11.71
CA GLY A 157 1.29 -3.17 10.68
C GLY A 157 0.56 -1.84 10.88
N VAL A 158 -0.76 -1.89 11.11
CA VAL A 158 -1.57 -0.67 11.39
C VAL A 158 -1.12 0.02 12.67
N ARG A 159 -0.77 -0.75 13.70
CA ARG A 159 -0.23 -0.18 14.95
C ARG A 159 1.08 0.56 14.68
N GLY A 160 2.00 -0.02 13.91
CA GLY A 160 3.24 0.66 13.51
C GLY A 160 2.96 2.02 12.87
N MET A 161 2.02 2.08 11.91
CA MET A 161 1.62 3.33 11.27
C MET A 161 1.01 4.36 12.26
N LEU A 162 0.26 3.92 13.25
CA LEU A 162 -0.35 4.81 14.26
C LEU A 162 0.65 5.25 15.35
N GLU A 163 1.69 4.47 15.61
CA GLU A 163 2.70 4.72 16.64
C GLU A 163 3.79 5.69 16.19
N GLU A 164 4.04 5.84 14.89
CA GLU A 164 4.88 6.92 14.33
C GLU A 164 4.33 8.34 14.56
N PHE A 165 3.28 8.47 15.38
CA PHE A 165 2.64 9.72 15.80
C PHE A 165 2.84 10.05 17.30
N VAL A 166 3.62 9.27 18.06
CA VAL A 166 3.84 9.49 19.51
C VAL A 166 5.30 9.78 19.82
#